data_AF-C8PRF2-F1
#
_entry.id   AF-C8PRF2-F1
#
_cell.length_a   1.000
_cell.length_b   1.000
_cell.length_c   1.000
_cell.angle_alpha   90.00
_cell.angle_beta   90.00
_cell.angle_gamma   90.00
#
_symmetry.space_group_name_H-M   'P 1'
#
loop_
_entity.id
_entity.type
_entity.pdbx_description
1 polymer ?
#
loop_
_entity_poly.entity_id
_entity_poly.type
_entity_poly.pdbx_seq_one_letter_code
_entity_poly.pdbx_strand_id
1 'polypeptide(L)'
;MEIKRDLYLNQLISRKHNGLIKMVTGLRRCGKSYLIFNLFKNHLIAEGVEPHRIFECAFDVFENKQFQAPNVLYPYLKERITDTGRYYLLLDEVQLLQEFESVLNSLLRMGNVDIYVTGSNAHFLSKDVITEFRGRGDNVHLYPLNFAEFMSAYSGTKQDGWNEYMLYGGLPPVVNFSTPDQKISFLKSLFEETYLITQYDVNENGNGLRKQLEIDFVCNKGSKRYYIQSAYVLPDQAKMEQEQRPLIRTGDSFKKIIIAKDSPAPYYNDAGIFIMNIYDFLLNEQSLEY
;
A
#
# COMPACT_ATOMS: atom_id res chain seq x y z
N MET A 1 -16.69 0.56 17.56
CA MET A 1 -17.86 0.87 16.73
C MET A 1 -17.68 0.20 15.39
N GLU A 2 -18.70 -0.51 14.90
CA GLU A 2 -18.64 -1.19 13.60
C GLU A 2 -19.14 -0.25 12.50
N ILE A 3 -18.33 -0.01 11.47
CA ILE A 3 -18.71 0.76 10.30
C ILE A 3 -19.06 -0.22 9.20
N LYS A 4 -20.33 -0.22 8.77
CA LYS A 4 -20.79 -1.11 7.70
C LYS A 4 -20.15 -0.72 6.37
N ARG A 5 -19.68 -1.72 5.62
CA ARG A 5 -19.07 -1.58 4.28
C ARG A 5 -19.78 -2.50 3.28
N ASP A 6 -21.11 -2.53 3.32
CA ASP A 6 -21.95 -3.54 2.66
C ASP A 6 -21.66 -3.68 1.16
N LEU A 7 -21.41 -2.56 0.47
CA LEU A 7 -21.01 -2.58 -0.95
C LEU A 7 -19.77 -3.46 -1.18
N TYR A 8 -18.73 -3.24 -0.38
CA TYR A 8 -17.44 -3.93 -0.52
C TYR A 8 -17.51 -5.37 0.02
N LEU A 9 -18.27 -5.57 1.11
CA LEU A 9 -18.52 -6.90 1.64
C LEU A 9 -19.25 -7.77 0.59
N ASN A 10 -20.32 -7.26 -0.02
CA ASN A 10 -21.05 -7.96 -1.08
C ASN A 10 -20.18 -8.20 -2.32
N GLN A 11 -19.25 -7.30 -2.62
CA GLN A 11 -18.25 -7.51 -3.66
C GLN A 11 -17.34 -8.70 -3.34
N LEU A 12 -16.87 -8.87 -2.10
CA LEU A 12 -16.08 -10.04 -1.70
C LEU A 12 -16.93 -11.33 -1.74
N ILE A 13 -18.16 -11.27 -1.24
CA ILE A 13 -19.08 -12.43 -1.21
C ILE A 13 -19.37 -12.95 -2.61
N SER A 14 -19.73 -12.06 -3.55
CA SER A 14 -20.03 -12.43 -4.95
C SER A 14 -18.82 -12.98 -5.71
N ARG A 15 -17.60 -12.78 -5.21
CA ARG A 15 -16.35 -13.27 -5.80
C ARG A 15 -15.79 -14.52 -5.13
N LYS A 16 -16.46 -15.04 -4.08
CA LYS A 16 -16.05 -16.28 -3.42
C LYS A 16 -15.92 -17.41 -4.45
N HIS A 17 -14.87 -18.21 -4.30
CA HIS A 17 -14.66 -19.46 -5.06
C HIS A 17 -14.58 -19.29 -6.58
N ASN A 18 -14.33 -18.08 -7.10
CA ASN A 18 -14.17 -17.83 -8.53
C ASN A 18 -12.83 -18.29 -9.12
N GLY A 19 -11.97 -18.92 -8.29
CA GLY A 19 -10.65 -19.40 -8.68
C GLY A 19 -9.59 -18.31 -8.83
N LEU A 20 -9.90 -17.07 -8.44
CA LEU A 20 -8.99 -15.93 -8.48
C LEU A 20 -8.64 -15.47 -7.06
N ILE A 21 -7.50 -14.80 -6.91
CA ILE A 21 -7.07 -14.17 -5.66
C ILE A 21 -7.82 -12.84 -5.52
N LYS A 22 -8.59 -12.65 -4.44
CA LYS A 22 -9.33 -11.40 -4.22
C LYS A 22 -8.37 -10.39 -3.62
N MET A 23 -8.06 -9.35 -4.39
CA MET A 23 -7.12 -8.30 -4.00
C MET A 23 -7.89 -7.06 -3.55
N VAL A 24 -7.83 -6.76 -2.26
CA VAL A 24 -8.40 -5.55 -1.68
C VAL A 24 -7.35 -4.46 -1.69
N THR A 25 -7.55 -3.46 -2.53
CA THR A 25 -6.61 -2.34 -2.70
C THR A 25 -7.25 -1.03 -2.24
N GLY A 26 -6.46 0.01 -2.00
CA GLY A 26 -6.97 1.31 -1.58
C GLY A 26 -6.00 2.05 -0.67
N LEU A 27 -6.32 3.30 -0.37
CA LEU A 27 -5.47 4.20 0.40
C LEU A 27 -5.08 3.62 1.77
N ARG A 28 -3.90 4.01 2.27
CA ARG A 28 -3.52 3.72 3.66
C ARG A 28 -4.60 4.27 4.59
N ARG A 29 -4.94 3.50 5.63
CA ARG A 29 -6.01 3.82 6.60
C ARG A 29 -7.46 3.81 6.04
N CYS A 30 -7.75 3.33 4.83
CA CYS A 30 -9.13 3.24 4.32
C CYS A 30 -9.97 2.06 4.86
N GLY A 31 -9.36 1.18 5.68
CA GLY A 31 -10.05 0.07 6.35
C GLY A 31 -10.01 -1.28 5.63
N LYS A 32 -8.96 -1.56 4.85
CA LYS A 32 -8.80 -2.84 4.12
C LYS A 32 -8.73 -4.05 5.04
N SER A 33 -7.83 -4.02 6.03
CA SER A 33 -7.67 -5.07 7.03
C SER A 33 -8.98 -5.31 7.78
N TYR A 34 -9.68 -4.23 8.15
CA TYR A 34 -10.98 -4.30 8.80
C TYR A 34 -12.05 -4.96 7.92
N LEU A 35 -12.07 -4.66 6.62
CA LEU A 35 -12.97 -5.31 5.67
C LEU A 35 -12.75 -6.84 5.64
N ILE A 36 -11.50 -7.31 5.56
CA ILE A 36 -11.23 -8.75 5.44
C ILE A 36 -11.27 -9.49 6.78
N PHE A 37 -10.64 -8.97 7.82
CA PHE A 37 -10.48 -9.66 9.12
C PHE A 37 -11.67 -9.50 10.06
N ASN A 38 -12.50 -8.47 9.88
CA ASN A 38 -13.70 -8.29 10.69
C ASN A 38 -14.94 -8.60 9.85
N LEU A 39 -15.26 -7.78 8.86
CA LEU A 39 -16.56 -7.88 8.18
C LEU A 39 -16.69 -9.17 7.38
N PHE A 40 -15.73 -9.47 6.51
CA PHE A 40 -15.78 -10.66 5.68
C PHE A 40 -15.61 -11.95 6.49
N LYS A 41 -14.66 -11.98 7.44
CA LYS A 41 -14.52 -13.11 8.36
C LYS A 41 -15.79 -13.40 9.15
N ASN A 42 -16.40 -12.38 9.77
CA ASN A 42 -17.61 -12.57 10.56
C ASN A 42 -18.75 -13.09 9.68
N HIS A 43 -18.83 -12.65 8.43
CA HIS A 43 -19.76 -13.22 7.46
C HIS A 43 -19.48 -14.70 7.17
N LEU A 44 -18.22 -15.11 6.95
CA LEU A 44 -17.86 -16.52 6.75
C LEU A 44 -18.26 -17.40 7.95
N ILE A 45 -18.00 -16.93 9.17
CA ILE A 45 -18.38 -17.63 10.40
C ILE A 45 -19.91 -17.73 10.50
N ALA A 46 -20.63 -16.65 10.19
CA ALA A 46 -22.09 -16.64 10.20
C ALA A 46 -22.72 -17.59 9.16
N GLU A 47 -22.04 -17.84 8.04
CA GLU A 47 -22.41 -18.86 7.05
C GLU A 47 -22.05 -20.29 7.46
N GLY A 48 -21.42 -20.48 8.63
CA GLY A 48 -21.05 -21.80 9.15
C GLY A 48 -19.66 -22.29 8.72
N VAL A 49 -18.76 -21.40 8.29
CA VAL A 49 -17.35 -21.77 8.09
C VAL A 49 -16.69 -21.96 9.45
N GLU A 50 -16.19 -23.18 9.69
CA GLU A 50 -15.46 -23.52 10.90
C GLU A 50 -14.21 -22.63 11.09
N PRO A 51 -13.96 -22.06 12.29
CA PRO A 51 -12.84 -21.15 12.53
C PRO A 51 -11.48 -21.72 12.14
N HIS A 52 -11.26 -23.03 12.31
CA HIS A 52 -9.99 -23.67 11.96
C HIS A 52 -9.72 -23.73 10.44
N ARG A 53 -10.72 -23.42 9.61
CA ARG A 53 -10.60 -23.30 8.15
C ARG A 53 -10.36 -21.87 7.67
N ILE A 54 -10.33 -20.90 8.59
CA ILE A 54 -10.02 -19.51 8.30
C ILE A 54 -8.62 -19.22 8.85
N PHE A 55 -7.71 -18.87 7.95
CA PHE A 55 -6.37 -18.43 8.33
C PHE A 55 -6.25 -16.93 8.17
N GLU A 56 -5.75 -16.26 9.21
CA GLU A 56 -5.52 -14.82 9.23
C GLU A 56 -4.03 -14.55 9.46
N CYS A 57 -3.44 -13.68 8.65
CA CYS A 57 -2.07 -13.21 8.86
C CYS A 57 -1.92 -11.76 8.42
N ALA A 58 -1.54 -10.89 9.36
CA ALA A 58 -1.08 -9.55 9.07
C ALA A 58 0.45 -9.53 9.09
N PHE A 59 1.09 -9.28 7.95
CA PHE A 59 2.55 -9.42 7.82
C PHE A 59 3.34 -8.26 8.45
N ASP A 60 2.68 -7.14 8.75
CA ASP A 60 3.28 -5.98 9.43
C ASP A 60 3.30 -6.13 10.96
N VAL A 61 2.64 -7.16 11.50
CA VAL A 61 2.60 -7.48 12.92
C VAL A 61 3.82 -8.31 13.33
N PHE A 62 4.44 -7.96 14.46
CA PHE A 62 5.72 -8.53 14.91
C PHE A 62 5.65 -10.05 15.10
N GLU A 63 4.56 -10.54 15.66
CA GLU A 63 4.28 -11.97 15.91
C GLU A 63 4.29 -12.79 14.61
N ASN A 64 3.99 -12.16 13.47
CA ASN A 64 3.93 -12.80 12.17
C ASN A 64 5.20 -12.58 11.33
N LYS A 65 6.23 -11.93 11.87
CA LYS A 65 7.45 -11.59 11.11
C LYS A 65 8.12 -12.82 10.48
N GLN A 66 8.09 -13.96 11.16
CA GLN A 66 8.61 -15.22 10.62
C GLN A 66 7.88 -15.69 9.35
N PHE A 67 6.59 -15.33 9.21
CA PHE A 67 5.78 -15.70 8.06
C PHE A 67 6.04 -14.82 6.84
N GLN A 68 6.83 -13.74 6.95
CA GLN A 68 7.31 -12.99 5.78
C GLN A 68 8.24 -13.82 4.88
N ALA A 69 8.76 -14.94 5.40
CA ALA A 69 9.62 -15.87 4.66
C ALA A 69 8.78 -17.02 4.04
N PRO A 70 8.82 -17.21 2.70
CA PRO A 70 8.07 -18.26 1.99
C PRO A 70 8.29 -19.67 2.50
N ASN A 71 9.54 -19.99 2.83
CA ASN A 71 9.96 -21.29 3.37
C ASN A 71 9.41 -21.59 4.77
N VAL A 72 8.83 -20.59 5.45
CA VAL A 72 8.15 -20.76 6.73
C VAL A 72 6.64 -20.78 6.54
N LEU A 73 6.07 -19.78 5.87
CA LEU A 73 4.62 -19.65 5.69
C LEU A 73 4.01 -20.79 4.88
N TYR A 74 4.63 -21.16 3.75
CA TYR A 74 4.03 -22.12 2.84
C TYR A 74 3.92 -23.54 3.43
N PRO A 75 4.99 -24.11 4.05
CA PRO A 75 4.87 -25.38 4.77
C PRO A 75 3.84 -25.33 5.90
N TYR A 76 3.85 -24.24 6.68
CA TYR A 76 2.92 -24.03 7.79
C TYR A 76 1.44 -24.04 7.36
N LEU A 77 1.12 -23.40 6.25
CA LEU A 77 -0.23 -23.45 5.66
C LEU A 77 -0.59 -24.84 5.16
N LYS A 78 0.34 -25.51 4.48
CA LYS A 78 0.13 -26.85 3.92
C LYS A 78 -0.16 -27.88 5.01
N GLU A 79 0.48 -27.78 6.17
CA GLU A 79 0.22 -28.65 7.32
C GLU A 79 -1.17 -28.44 7.95
N ARG A 80 -1.77 -27.26 7.77
CA ARG A 80 -3.12 -26.93 8.29
C ARG A 80 -4.25 -27.26 7.33
N ILE A 81 -3.95 -27.27 6.03
CA ILE A 81 -4.89 -27.65 4.98
C ILE A 81 -4.83 -29.18 4.86
N THR A 82 -5.53 -29.86 5.76
CA THR A 82 -5.43 -31.32 5.96
C THR A 82 -6.51 -32.11 5.23
N ASP A 83 -7.61 -31.47 4.86
CA ASP A 83 -8.76 -32.12 4.23
C ASP A 83 -9.18 -31.44 2.92
N THR A 84 -10.17 -32.01 2.24
CA THR A 84 -10.70 -31.51 0.96
C THR A 84 -11.67 -30.34 1.11
N GLY A 85 -11.96 -29.93 2.34
CA GLY A 85 -12.83 -28.81 2.66
C GLY A 85 -12.26 -27.47 2.20
N ARG A 86 -13.12 -26.46 2.12
CA ARG A 86 -12.74 -25.12 1.69
C ARG A 86 -12.05 -24.37 2.82
N TYR A 87 -10.85 -23.85 2.56
CA TYR A 87 -10.10 -22.98 3.46
C TYR A 87 -10.11 -21.54 2.94
N TYR A 88 -10.14 -20.57 3.85
CA TYR A 88 -10.09 -19.15 3.54
C TYR A 88 -8.78 -18.57 4.06
N LEU A 89 -7.98 -17.99 3.17
CA LEU A 89 -6.71 -17.35 3.54
C LEU A 89 -6.90 -15.84 3.47
N LEU A 90 -6.92 -15.19 4.62
CA LEU A 90 -7.04 -13.74 4.77
C LEU A 90 -5.65 -13.20 5.11
N LEU A 91 -5.03 -12.45 4.20
CA LEU A 91 -3.65 -12.01 4.30
C LEU A 91 -3.55 -10.49 4.14
N ASP A 92 -2.95 -9.80 5.10
CA ASP A 92 -2.90 -8.34 5.13
C ASP A 92 -1.47 -7.83 4.94
N GLU A 93 -1.33 -6.76 4.15
CA GLU A 93 -0.05 -6.18 3.74
C GLU A 93 0.87 -7.22 3.07
N VAL A 94 0.31 -7.96 2.10
CA VAL A 94 0.99 -9.11 1.45
C VAL A 94 2.28 -8.73 0.73
N GLN A 95 2.50 -7.45 0.41
CA GLN A 95 3.77 -6.98 -0.13
C GLN A 95 4.98 -7.15 0.83
N LEU A 96 4.73 -7.44 2.12
CA LEU A 96 5.78 -7.75 3.10
C LEU A 96 6.19 -9.23 3.08
N LEU A 97 5.41 -10.11 2.43
CA LEU A 97 5.79 -11.48 2.16
C LEU A 97 6.77 -11.50 0.98
N GLN A 98 7.96 -12.08 1.17
CA GLN A 98 8.92 -12.24 0.08
C GLN A 98 8.33 -13.19 -0.98
N GLU A 99 8.63 -12.96 -2.26
CA GLU A 99 8.13 -13.80 -3.37
C GLU A 99 6.62 -14.09 -3.30
N PHE A 100 5.82 -13.12 -2.83
CA PHE A 100 4.42 -13.35 -2.52
C PHE A 100 3.63 -13.85 -3.74
N GLU A 101 3.92 -13.41 -4.97
CA GLU A 101 3.21 -13.95 -6.15
C GLU A 101 3.40 -15.46 -6.29
N SER A 102 4.63 -15.94 -6.14
CA SER A 102 4.96 -17.37 -6.21
C SER A 102 4.25 -18.17 -5.13
N VAL A 103 4.20 -17.65 -3.90
CA VAL A 103 3.51 -18.28 -2.77
C VAL A 103 2.01 -18.35 -3.02
N LEU A 104 1.38 -17.22 -3.36
CA LEU A 104 -0.07 -17.16 -3.59
C LEU A 104 -0.50 -18.01 -4.79
N ASN A 105 0.27 -18.01 -5.87
CA ASN A 105 0.02 -18.88 -7.03
C ASN A 105 0.15 -20.37 -6.67
N SER A 106 1.10 -20.74 -5.82
CA SER A 106 1.27 -22.12 -5.35
C SER A 106 0.10 -22.55 -4.46
N LEU A 107 -0.36 -21.68 -3.55
CA LEU A 107 -1.53 -21.93 -2.73
C LEU A 107 -2.80 -22.08 -3.59
N LEU A 108 -3.01 -21.20 -4.57
CA LEU A 108 -4.19 -21.23 -5.44
C LEU A 108 -4.33 -22.58 -6.19
N ARG A 109 -3.22 -23.23 -6.53
CA ARG A 109 -3.19 -24.55 -7.19
C ARG A 109 -3.71 -25.70 -6.30
N MET A 110 -3.81 -25.52 -4.98
CA MET A 110 -4.38 -26.54 -4.09
C MET A 110 -5.87 -26.79 -4.36
N GLY A 111 -6.59 -25.84 -4.98
CA GLY A 111 -7.96 -26.02 -5.46
C GLY A 111 -9.05 -25.98 -4.38
N ASN A 112 -8.69 -26.19 -3.11
CA ASN A 112 -9.59 -26.09 -1.95
C ASN A 112 -9.34 -24.85 -1.08
N VAL A 113 -8.56 -23.88 -1.55
CA VAL A 113 -8.33 -22.59 -0.86
C VAL A 113 -9.05 -21.45 -1.57
N ASP A 114 -9.44 -20.44 -0.81
CA ASP A 114 -10.00 -19.18 -1.31
C ASP A 114 -9.21 -18.01 -0.69
N ILE A 115 -8.47 -17.28 -1.53
CA ILE A 115 -7.42 -16.35 -1.08
C ILE A 115 -7.92 -14.90 -1.17
N TYR A 116 -7.73 -14.14 -0.09
CA TYR A 116 -8.06 -12.73 0.06
C TYR A 116 -6.83 -12.01 0.58
N VAL A 117 -6.37 -11.00 -0.16
CA VAL A 117 -5.16 -10.26 0.18
C VAL A 117 -5.42 -8.77 0.23
N THR A 118 -4.67 -8.04 1.04
CA THR A 118 -4.61 -6.58 0.97
C THR A 118 -3.19 -6.10 0.65
N GLY A 119 -3.12 -4.88 0.13
CA GLY A 119 -1.87 -4.12 0.10
C GLY A 119 -2.16 -2.62 0.08
N SER A 120 -1.42 -1.85 0.88
CA SER A 120 -1.60 -0.39 1.01
C SER A 120 -0.66 0.46 0.13
N ASN A 121 0.35 -0.14 -0.50
CA ASN A 121 1.38 0.58 -1.26
C ASN A 121 1.02 0.73 -2.75
N ALA A 122 1.48 1.83 -3.37
CA ALA A 122 1.38 2.08 -4.81
C ALA A 122 2.06 0.98 -5.65
N HIS A 123 3.04 0.27 -5.10
CA HIS A 123 3.64 -0.93 -5.71
C HIS A 123 2.62 -2.07 -5.86
N PHE A 124 1.74 -2.30 -4.88
CA PHE A 124 0.69 -3.32 -4.98
C PHE A 124 -0.43 -2.94 -5.97
N LEU A 125 -0.56 -1.63 -6.21
CA LEU A 125 -1.44 -1.03 -7.23
C LEU A 125 -0.75 -0.87 -8.59
N SER A 126 0.53 -1.25 -8.71
CA SER A 126 1.28 -1.07 -9.96
C SER A 126 0.74 -2.01 -11.03
N LYS A 127 0.87 -1.59 -12.29
CA LYS A 127 0.54 -2.49 -13.40
C LYS A 127 1.36 -3.76 -13.33
N ASP A 128 2.57 -3.73 -12.77
CA ASP A 128 3.49 -4.86 -12.66
C ASP A 128 2.92 -5.97 -11.77
N VAL A 129 2.50 -5.67 -10.53
CA VAL A 129 1.83 -6.65 -9.64
C VAL A 129 0.53 -7.17 -10.27
N ILE A 130 -0.26 -6.28 -10.89
CA ILE A 130 -1.48 -6.67 -11.63
C ILE A 130 -1.15 -7.57 -12.84
N THR A 131 -0.05 -7.31 -13.56
CA THR A 131 0.45 -8.15 -14.65
C THR A 131 1.16 -9.40 -14.17
N GLU A 132 1.67 -9.49 -12.96
CA GLU A 132 2.20 -10.74 -12.41
C GLU A 132 1.07 -11.69 -12.04
N PHE A 133 -0.06 -11.14 -11.58
CA PHE A 133 -1.27 -11.92 -11.43
C PHE A 133 -1.94 -12.29 -12.76
N ARG A 134 -1.56 -11.79 -13.95
CA ARG A 134 -2.05 -12.17 -15.31
C ARG A 134 -3.49 -12.75 -15.37
N GLY A 135 -4.49 -12.06 -14.83
CA GLY A 135 -5.89 -12.51 -14.85
C GLY A 135 -6.26 -13.59 -13.82
N ARG A 136 -5.40 -13.84 -12.83
CA ARG A 136 -5.60 -14.68 -11.63
C ARG A 136 -5.97 -13.84 -10.39
N GLY A 137 -6.00 -12.52 -10.52
CA GLY A 137 -6.42 -11.60 -9.48
C GLY A 137 -7.76 -10.97 -9.80
N ASP A 138 -8.60 -10.80 -8.78
CA ASP A 138 -9.88 -10.10 -8.84
C ASP A 138 -9.84 -8.92 -7.87
N ASN A 139 -9.95 -7.71 -8.41
CA ASN A 139 -9.69 -6.49 -7.66
C ASN A 139 -10.96 -5.91 -7.05
N VAL A 140 -10.88 -5.60 -5.75
CA VAL A 140 -11.85 -4.78 -5.02
C VAL A 140 -11.13 -3.53 -4.54
N HIS A 141 -11.42 -2.39 -5.16
CA HIS A 141 -10.81 -1.13 -4.77
C HIS A 141 -11.65 -0.44 -3.69
N LEU A 142 -11.11 -0.33 -2.49
CA LEU A 142 -11.74 0.23 -1.30
C LEU A 142 -11.48 1.74 -1.20
N TYR A 143 -12.53 2.54 -1.41
CA TYR A 143 -12.47 3.98 -1.23
C TYR A 143 -12.64 4.38 0.25
N PRO A 144 -12.34 5.64 0.62
CA PRO A 144 -12.81 6.22 1.87
C PRO A 144 -14.32 6.09 2.03
N LEU A 145 -14.82 6.27 3.25
CA LEU A 145 -16.23 6.23 3.55
C LEU A 145 -16.98 7.25 2.69
N ASN A 146 -18.07 6.81 2.07
CA ASN A 146 -19.06 7.74 1.56
C ASN A 146 -19.82 8.39 2.74
N PHE A 147 -20.59 9.44 2.47
CA PHE A 147 -21.27 10.17 3.53
C PHE A 147 -22.27 9.31 4.33
N ALA A 148 -22.93 8.33 3.70
CA ALA A 148 -23.85 7.43 4.41
C ALA A 148 -23.09 6.48 5.35
N GLU A 149 -21.96 5.92 4.90
CA GLU A 149 -21.08 5.11 5.75
C GLU A 149 -20.50 5.94 6.91
N PHE A 150 -20.08 7.19 6.65
CA PHE A 150 -19.63 8.12 7.69
C PHE A 150 -20.71 8.35 8.76
N MET A 151 -21.93 8.69 8.33
CA MET A 151 -23.05 8.95 9.25
C MET A 151 -23.53 7.71 10.01
N SER A 152 -23.22 6.50 9.53
CA SER A 152 -23.52 5.27 10.27
C SER A 152 -22.74 5.12 11.58
N ALA A 153 -21.62 5.83 11.68
CA ALA A 153 -20.71 5.82 12.82
C ALA A 153 -20.57 7.20 13.50
N TYR A 154 -21.06 8.26 12.87
CA TYR A 154 -21.06 9.60 13.45
C TYR A 154 -22.19 9.77 14.47
N SER A 155 -21.88 10.30 15.65
CA SER A 155 -22.84 10.46 16.75
C SER A 155 -23.58 11.81 16.76
N GLY A 156 -23.11 12.79 15.98
CA GLY A 156 -23.71 14.14 15.90
C GLY A 156 -24.88 14.23 14.92
N THR A 157 -25.35 15.47 14.69
CA THR A 157 -26.46 15.70 13.74
C THR A 157 -26.00 15.51 12.29
N LYS A 158 -26.95 15.34 11.37
CA LYS A 158 -26.64 15.29 9.92
C LYS A 158 -25.93 16.54 9.43
N GLN A 159 -26.26 17.72 9.98
CA GLN A 159 -25.65 18.99 9.59
C GLN A 159 -24.19 19.05 10.05
N ASP A 160 -23.92 18.68 11.30
CA ASP A 160 -22.55 18.66 11.85
C ASP A 160 -21.69 17.63 11.12
N GLY A 161 -22.24 16.43 10.90
CA GLY A 161 -21.57 15.38 10.16
C GLY A 161 -21.27 15.77 8.72
N TRP A 162 -22.17 16.49 8.04
CA TRP A 162 -21.92 17.02 6.70
C TRP A 162 -20.77 18.03 6.69
N ASN A 163 -20.77 18.98 7.64
CA ASN A 163 -19.69 19.96 7.76
C ASN A 163 -18.34 19.28 8.00
N GLU A 164 -18.29 18.29 8.89
CA GLU A 164 -17.07 17.53 9.16
C GLU A 164 -16.62 16.69 7.98
N TYR A 165 -17.54 15.98 7.32
CA TYR A 165 -17.23 15.16 6.15
C TYR A 165 -16.66 16.00 5.01
N MET A 166 -17.24 17.18 4.79
CA MET A 166 -16.75 18.12 3.78
C MET A 166 -15.38 18.71 4.11
N LEU A 167 -15.06 18.91 5.40
CA LEU A 167 -13.81 19.53 5.84
C LEU A 167 -12.67 18.53 5.99
N TYR A 168 -12.93 17.34 6.53
CA TYR A 168 -11.93 16.35 6.89
C TYR A 168 -11.98 15.08 6.03
N GLY A 169 -13.00 14.92 5.20
CA GLY A 169 -13.19 13.76 4.32
C GLY A 169 -13.70 12.51 5.03
N GLY A 170 -13.75 11.42 4.27
CA GLY A 170 -14.34 10.14 4.69
C GLY A 170 -13.35 9.09 5.20
N LEU A 171 -12.14 9.45 5.64
CA LEU A 171 -11.23 8.43 6.16
C LEU A 171 -11.75 7.85 7.49
N PRO A 172 -11.85 6.52 7.66
CA PRO A 172 -12.47 5.92 8.85
C PRO A 172 -11.95 6.43 10.20
N PRO A 173 -10.63 6.66 10.41
CA PRO A 173 -10.14 7.19 11.68
C PRO A 173 -10.68 8.59 12.03
N VAL A 174 -11.00 9.42 11.03
CA VAL A 174 -11.52 10.78 11.22
C VAL A 174 -12.81 10.77 12.04
N VAL A 175 -13.67 9.76 11.83
CA VAL A 175 -14.96 9.62 12.54
C VAL A 175 -14.77 9.41 14.04
N ASN A 176 -13.65 8.81 14.44
CA ASN A 176 -13.38 8.46 15.84
C ASN A 176 -12.64 9.56 16.62
N PHE A 177 -12.15 10.61 15.96
CA PHE A 177 -11.48 11.71 16.64
C PHE A 177 -12.48 12.73 17.20
N SER A 178 -12.27 13.13 18.44
CA SER A 178 -13.19 14.03 19.14
C SER A 178 -12.94 15.50 18.83
N THR A 179 -11.68 15.88 18.53
CA THR A 179 -11.31 17.29 18.33
C THR A 179 -10.85 17.59 16.90
N PRO A 180 -11.06 18.82 16.40
CA PRO A 180 -10.49 19.30 15.14
C PRO A 180 -8.98 19.09 15.03
N ASP A 181 -8.22 19.40 16.09
CA ASP A 181 -6.76 19.29 16.08
C ASP A 181 -6.28 17.84 15.89
N GLN A 182 -6.98 16.86 16.48
CA GLN A 182 -6.69 15.44 16.26
C GLN A 182 -6.90 15.04 14.80
N LYS A 183 -8.02 15.48 14.20
CA LYS A 183 -8.34 15.22 12.79
C LYS A 183 -7.29 15.83 11.87
N ILE A 184 -6.96 17.11 12.08
CA ILE A 184 -5.97 17.84 11.29
C ILE A 184 -4.59 17.19 11.42
N SER A 185 -4.15 16.90 12.66
CA SER A 185 -2.85 16.27 12.91
C SER A 185 -2.76 14.89 12.25
N PHE A 186 -3.80 14.07 12.36
CA PHE A 186 -3.86 12.77 11.70
C PHE A 186 -3.80 12.91 10.17
N LEU A 187 -4.58 13.81 9.57
CA LEU A 187 -4.59 13.99 8.12
C LEU A 187 -3.24 14.51 7.60
N LYS A 188 -2.61 15.44 8.34
CA LYS A 188 -1.25 15.91 8.05
C LYS A 188 -0.24 14.78 8.15
N SER A 189 -0.24 14.03 9.26
CA SER A 189 0.63 12.87 9.45
C SER A 189 0.41 11.80 8.39
N LEU A 190 -0.82 11.53 7.97
CA LEU A 190 -1.10 10.57 6.90
C LEU A 190 -0.54 11.05 5.57
N PHE A 191 -0.67 12.34 5.26
CA PHE A 191 -0.06 12.94 4.09
C PHE A 191 1.47 12.82 4.18
N GLU A 192 2.07 13.25 5.29
CA GLU A 192 3.51 13.14 5.52
C GLU A 192 4.02 11.68 5.46
N GLU A 193 3.35 10.70 6.07
CA GLU A 193 3.77 9.29 6.00
C GLU A 193 3.58 8.67 4.62
N THR A 194 2.64 9.18 3.83
CA THR A 194 2.39 8.71 2.46
C THR A 194 3.35 9.34 1.46
N TYR A 195 3.86 10.56 1.75
CA TYR A 195 4.61 11.37 0.79
C TYR A 195 6.02 11.80 1.25
N LEU A 196 6.37 11.68 2.54
CA LEU A 196 7.68 12.03 3.13
C LEU A 196 8.35 10.79 3.73
N ILE A 197 9.61 10.56 3.32
CA ILE A 197 10.40 9.43 3.79
C ILE A 197 11.15 9.86 5.04
N THR A 198 10.84 9.27 6.20
CA THR A 198 11.58 9.54 7.44
C THR A 198 12.79 8.59 7.56
N GLN A 199 14.00 9.13 7.66
CA GLN A 199 15.22 8.42 8.01
C GLN A 199 15.49 8.51 9.52
N TYR A 200 15.91 7.40 10.11
CA TYR A 200 16.60 7.37 11.40
C TYR A 200 18.09 7.12 11.14
N ASP A 201 18.92 8.11 11.45
CA ASP A 201 20.37 8.02 11.53
C ASP A 201 20.80 7.91 13.00
N VAL A 202 22.06 7.62 13.24
CA VAL A 202 22.67 7.67 14.57
C VAL A 202 23.83 8.66 14.49
N ASN A 203 23.88 9.64 15.37
CA ASN A 203 25.01 10.57 15.42
C ASN A 203 26.27 9.87 15.98
N GLU A 204 27.42 10.53 15.87
CA GLU A 204 28.70 10.02 16.38
C GLU A 204 28.67 9.67 17.88
N ASN A 205 27.70 10.21 18.63
CA ASN A 205 27.50 9.99 20.07
C ASN A 205 26.49 8.87 20.39
N GLY A 206 26.00 8.12 19.39
CA GLY A 206 25.07 7.02 19.60
C GLY A 206 23.59 7.41 19.74
N ASN A 207 23.24 8.70 19.58
CA ASN A 207 21.85 9.17 19.65
C ASN A 207 21.16 9.07 18.29
N GLY A 208 19.92 8.59 18.28
CA GLY A 208 19.08 8.54 17.09
C GLY A 208 18.74 9.94 16.56
N LEU A 209 19.20 10.25 15.35
CA LEU A 209 18.84 11.42 14.56
C LEU A 209 17.68 11.08 13.64
N ARG A 210 16.53 11.74 13.81
CA ARG A 210 15.45 11.67 12.82
C ARG A 210 15.70 12.73 11.75
N LYS A 211 15.93 12.30 10.50
CA LYS A 211 16.07 13.19 9.35
C LYS A 211 14.92 12.94 8.38
N GLN A 212 14.10 13.95 8.14
CA GLN A 212 13.11 13.87 7.07
C GLN A 212 13.82 14.07 5.72
N LEU A 213 13.52 13.18 4.78
CA LEU A 213 13.94 13.27 3.39
C LEU A 213 12.69 13.59 2.56
N GLU A 214 12.79 14.62 1.75
CA GLU A 214 11.71 15.09 0.88
C GLU A 214 12.06 14.74 -0.57
N ILE A 215 11.03 14.42 -1.36
CA ILE A 215 11.13 14.32 -2.81
C ILE A 215 10.44 15.56 -3.37
N ASP A 216 11.17 16.36 -4.17
CA ASP A 216 10.65 17.65 -4.65
C ASP A 216 9.35 17.52 -5.44
N PHE A 217 9.26 16.51 -6.33
CA PHE A 217 8.06 16.27 -7.12
C PHE A 217 7.70 14.80 -7.26
N VAL A 218 6.41 14.51 -7.13
CA VAL A 218 5.80 13.22 -7.46
C VAL A 218 4.79 13.43 -8.58
N CYS A 219 5.12 12.99 -9.78
CA CYS A 219 4.29 13.18 -10.97
C CYS A 219 3.62 11.87 -11.39
N ASN A 220 2.33 11.92 -11.74
CA ASN A 220 1.59 10.76 -12.22
C ASN A 220 0.99 11.06 -13.60
N LYS A 221 1.27 10.20 -14.60
CA LYS A 221 0.66 10.24 -15.93
C LYS A 221 0.12 8.85 -16.28
N GLY A 222 -1.19 8.67 -16.10
CA GLY A 222 -1.82 7.35 -16.20
C GLY A 222 -1.19 6.38 -15.19
N SER A 223 -0.59 5.29 -15.68
CA SER A 223 0.11 4.30 -14.85
C SER A 223 1.59 4.60 -14.63
N LYS A 224 2.14 5.65 -15.26
CA LYS A 224 3.54 6.04 -15.07
C LYS A 224 3.63 6.97 -13.86
N ARG A 225 4.49 6.63 -12.90
CA ARG A 225 4.86 7.50 -11.77
C ARG A 225 6.33 7.88 -11.89
N TYR A 226 6.61 9.14 -11.58
CA TYR A 226 7.95 9.71 -11.58
C TYR A 226 8.22 10.39 -10.24
N TYR A 227 9.36 10.07 -9.64
CA TYR A 227 9.93 10.83 -8.54
C TYR A 227 11.03 11.71 -9.11
N ILE A 228 10.93 13.02 -8.93
CA ILE A 228 11.87 13.98 -9.51
C ILE A 228 12.50 14.77 -8.37
N GLN A 229 13.82 14.76 -8.33
CA GLN A 229 14.63 15.66 -7.51
C GLN A 229 15.27 16.71 -8.42
N SER A 230 15.24 17.96 -7.99
CA SER A 230 15.88 19.07 -8.68
C SER A 230 17.17 19.46 -7.98
N ALA A 231 18.25 19.61 -8.74
CA ALA A 231 19.54 20.06 -8.23
C ALA A 231 20.09 21.19 -9.10
N TYR A 232 20.68 22.21 -8.50
CA TYR A 232 21.32 23.27 -9.29
C TYR A 232 22.60 22.76 -9.97
N VAL A 233 23.44 22.03 -9.23
CA VAL A 233 24.74 21.48 -9.67
C VAL A 233 24.98 20.14 -8.96
N LEU A 234 25.62 19.17 -9.63
CA LEU A 234 26.06 17.89 -9.06
C LEU A 234 27.60 17.75 -9.15
N PRO A 235 28.36 18.48 -8.31
CA PRO A 235 29.80 18.65 -8.49
C PRO A 235 30.63 17.44 -8.02
N ASP A 236 30.08 16.63 -7.12
CA ASP A 236 30.78 15.52 -6.47
C ASP A 236 29.82 14.39 -6.09
N GLN A 237 30.41 13.25 -5.72
CA GLN A 237 29.69 12.05 -5.30
C GLN A 237 28.88 12.28 -4.02
N ALA A 238 29.33 13.14 -3.11
CA ALA A 238 28.63 13.41 -1.86
C ALA A 238 27.31 14.15 -2.10
N LYS A 239 27.30 15.12 -3.03
CA LYS A 239 26.10 15.83 -3.46
C LYS A 239 25.17 14.91 -4.23
N MET A 240 25.71 14.05 -5.11
CA MET A 240 24.92 13.01 -5.77
C MET A 240 24.21 12.11 -4.74
N GLU A 241 24.95 11.59 -3.77
CA GLU A 241 24.43 10.77 -2.68
C GLU A 241 23.39 11.50 -1.82
N GLN A 242 23.54 12.81 -1.64
CA GLN A 242 22.55 13.64 -0.94
C GLN A 242 21.24 13.73 -1.72
N GLU A 243 21.28 14.10 -2.99
CA GLU A 243 20.09 14.31 -3.82
C GLU A 243 19.38 12.99 -4.16
N GLN A 244 20.12 11.90 -4.33
CA GLN A 244 19.53 10.61 -4.67
C GLN A 244 18.94 9.86 -3.47
N ARG A 245 19.30 10.25 -2.24
CA ARG A 245 18.92 9.55 -1.00
C ARG A 245 17.40 9.39 -0.82
N PRO A 246 16.57 10.43 -1.01
CA PRO A 246 15.12 10.30 -0.91
C PRO A 246 14.58 9.33 -1.98
N LEU A 247 15.12 9.41 -3.20
CA LEU A 247 14.71 8.58 -4.33
C LEU A 247 14.98 7.09 -4.09
N ILE A 248 16.19 6.72 -3.66
CA ILE A 248 16.55 5.31 -3.37
C ILE A 248 15.64 4.72 -2.28
N ARG A 249 15.29 5.52 -1.27
CA ARG A 249 14.52 5.05 -0.10
C ARG A 249 13.00 4.98 -0.31
N THR A 250 12.49 5.36 -1.48
CA THR A 250 11.09 5.09 -1.86
C THR A 250 10.75 3.60 -1.78
N GLY A 251 11.73 2.72 -2.03
CA GLY A 251 11.57 1.27 -1.94
C GLY A 251 10.68 0.67 -3.04
N ASP A 252 10.37 1.43 -4.09
CA ASP A 252 9.61 0.96 -5.25
C ASP A 252 10.45 0.97 -6.54
N SER A 253 9.89 0.45 -7.63
CA SER A 253 10.53 0.38 -8.96
C SER A 253 10.18 1.55 -9.88
N PHE A 254 9.40 2.54 -9.41
CA PHE A 254 9.00 3.66 -10.28
C PHE A 254 10.20 4.52 -10.65
N LYS A 255 10.10 5.17 -11.83
CA LYS A 255 11.21 5.93 -12.40
C LYS A 255 11.59 7.09 -11.49
N LYS A 256 12.88 7.15 -11.16
CA LYS A 256 13.49 8.15 -10.30
C LYS A 256 14.39 9.01 -11.16
N ILE A 257 14.25 10.32 -11.03
CA ILE A 257 14.89 11.29 -11.92
C ILE A 257 15.59 12.35 -11.08
N ILE A 258 16.82 12.69 -11.45
CA ILE A 258 17.49 13.90 -10.98
C ILE A 258 17.66 14.83 -12.18
N ILE A 259 17.12 16.05 -12.07
CA ILE A 259 17.29 17.10 -13.07
C ILE A 259 18.34 18.08 -12.55
N ALA A 260 19.44 18.23 -13.28
CA ALA A 260 20.50 19.16 -12.93
C ALA A 260 20.89 20.09 -14.09
N LYS A 261 21.37 21.30 -13.79
CA LYS A 261 21.74 22.29 -14.83
C LYS A 261 23.03 21.92 -15.56
N ASP A 262 23.94 21.24 -14.89
CA ASP A 262 25.31 20.93 -15.31
C ASP A 262 25.51 19.44 -15.63
N SER A 263 24.44 18.65 -15.66
CA SER A 263 24.54 17.23 -16.01
C SER A 263 24.99 17.03 -17.46
N PRO A 264 25.83 16.01 -17.75
CA PRO A 264 26.15 15.59 -19.11
C PRO A 264 24.91 15.01 -19.82
N ALA A 265 25.11 14.38 -20.99
CA ALA A 265 24.04 13.72 -21.72
C ALA A 265 23.26 12.73 -20.82
N PRO A 266 21.93 12.58 -20.98
CA PRO A 266 21.10 11.80 -20.06
C PRO A 266 21.60 10.36 -19.87
N TYR A 267 21.65 9.90 -18.63
CA TYR A 267 22.18 8.58 -18.29
C TYR A 267 21.55 8.00 -17.02
N TYR A 268 21.66 6.68 -16.83
CA TYR A 268 21.32 6.01 -15.58
C TYR A 268 22.58 5.81 -14.75
N ASN A 269 22.53 6.10 -13.45
CA ASN A 269 23.60 5.75 -12.52
C ASN A 269 23.45 4.30 -12.01
N ASP A 270 24.43 3.83 -11.23
CA ASP A 270 24.43 2.47 -10.66
C ASP A 270 23.25 2.19 -9.72
N ALA A 271 22.60 3.23 -9.19
CA ALA A 271 21.40 3.13 -8.35
C ALA A 271 20.09 3.10 -9.17
N GLY A 272 20.17 3.07 -10.51
CA GLY A 272 19.00 3.04 -11.40
C GLY A 272 18.26 4.38 -11.48
N ILE A 273 18.91 5.48 -11.11
CA ILE A 273 18.33 6.82 -11.16
C ILE A 273 18.72 7.48 -12.47
N PHE A 274 17.72 8.01 -13.17
CA PHE A 274 17.89 8.69 -14.43
C PHE A 274 18.30 10.15 -14.19
N ILE A 275 19.47 10.53 -14.67
CA ILE A 275 20.02 11.87 -14.50
C ILE A 275 19.96 12.56 -15.86
N MET A 276 19.39 13.76 -15.91
CA MET A 276 19.29 14.53 -17.15
C MET A 276 19.51 16.03 -16.93
N ASN A 277 19.89 16.70 -18.02
CA ASN A 277 20.02 18.15 -18.01
C ASN A 277 18.64 18.83 -18.00
N ILE A 278 18.53 20.00 -17.35
CA ILE A 278 17.30 20.81 -17.39
C ILE A 278 16.89 21.19 -18.82
N TYR A 279 17.82 21.39 -19.74
CA TYR A 279 17.49 21.68 -21.14
C TYR A 279 16.84 20.47 -21.83
N ASP A 280 17.35 19.26 -21.59
CA ASP A 280 16.76 18.03 -22.14
C ASP A 280 15.34 17.83 -21.59
N PHE A 281 15.14 18.10 -20.30
CA PHE A 281 13.83 18.03 -19.67
C PHE A 281 12.81 18.99 -20.29
N LEU A 282 13.22 20.25 -20.52
CA LEU A 282 12.33 21.33 -20.97
C LEU A 282 12.09 21.36 -22.49
N LEU A 283 13.06 20.92 -23.29
CA LEU A 283 13.00 21.01 -24.76
C LEU A 283 12.49 19.74 -25.43
N ASN A 284 12.49 18.59 -24.74
CA ASN A 284 12.01 17.32 -25.27
C ASN A 284 10.73 16.86 -24.55
N GLU A 285 9.60 16.85 -25.27
CA GLU A 285 8.30 16.37 -24.74
C GLU A 285 8.31 14.90 -24.30
N GLN A 286 9.27 14.11 -24.81
CA GLN A 286 9.47 12.70 -24.48
C GLN A 286 10.62 12.47 -23.49
N SER A 287 11.14 13.52 -22.85
CA SER A 287 12.27 13.42 -21.89
C SER A 287 12.04 12.45 -20.74
N LEU A 288 10.78 12.17 -20.40
CA LEU A 288 10.43 11.21 -19.34
C LEU A 288 10.35 9.75 -19.83
N GLU A 289 10.49 9.49 -21.13
CA GLU A 289 10.31 8.16 -21.74
C GLU A 289 11.62 7.39 -21.99
N TYR A 290 12.77 8.01 -21.73
CA TYR A 290 14.11 7.37 -21.79
C TYR A 290 14.30 6.19 -20.82
#